data_AF-A0A6I1NW32-F1
#
_entry.id   AF-A0A6I1NW32-F1
#
_cell.length_a   1.000
_cell.length_b   1.000
_cell.length_c   1.000
_cell.angle_alpha   90.00
_cell.angle_beta   90.00
_cell.angle_gamma   90.00
#
_symmetry.space_group_name_H-M   'P 1'
#
loop_
_entity.id
_entity.type
_entity.pdbx_description
1 polymer ?
#
loop_
_entity_poly.entity_id
_entity_poly.type
_entity_poly.pdbx_seq_one_letter_code
_entity_poly.pdbx_strand_id
1 'polypeptide(L)'
;MSAAQASWPHKGHIAINPAKRKGFVISITVLGAFALLALNQEKIVNHFVTGYEHDLLMPKMSALAAEGKPEAVAWMMLNDPDFRAADTQYTALRKSAEAGHPQSMYLYSKVLKFQKDEVGAGAFLARAAADGYPSAILDLAARTK
;
A
#
# COMPACT_ATOMS: atom_id res chain seq x y z
N MET A 1 -34.79 -41.17 47.22
CA MET A 1 -34.72 -40.53 45.89
C MET A 1 -34.84 -39.03 46.05
N SER A 2 -34.24 -38.27 45.12
CA SER A 2 -34.31 -36.81 44.95
C SER A 2 -33.32 -35.99 45.79
N ALA A 3 -32.06 -35.90 45.36
CA ALA A 3 -31.53 -34.98 44.34
C ALA A 3 -31.01 -33.69 45.00
N ALA A 4 -29.71 -33.71 45.32
CA ALA A 4 -28.93 -32.52 45.63
C ALA A 4 -29.00 -31.57 44.42
N GLN A 5 -29.73 -30.47 44.56
CA GLN A 5 -29.63 -29.35 43.63
C GLN A 5 -28.27 -28.69 43.83
N ALA A 6 -27.28 -29.14 43.06
CA ALA A 6 -26.06 -28.41 42.83
C ALA A 6 -26.45 -27.10 42.11
N SER A 7 -26.66 -26.03 42.87
CA SER A 7 -26.80 -24.69 42.33
C SER A 7 -25.47 -24.31 41.70
N TRP A 8 -25.45 -24.28 40.37
CA TRP A 8 -24.36 -23.70 39.60
C TRP A 8 -24.07 -22.29 40.14
N PRO A 9 -22.81 -21.88 40.35
CA PRO A 9 -22.51 -20.53 40.83
C PRO A 9 -23.00 -19.54 39.77
N HIS A 10 -24.17 -18.96 40.02
CA HIS A 10 -24.77 -17.95 39.16
C HIS A 10 -23.82 -16.77 39.11
N LYS A 11 -23.42 -16.39 37.89
CA LYS A 11 -22.59 -15.23 37.51
C LYS A 11 -22.43 -14.24 38.67
N GLY A 12 -21.28 -14.29 39.34
CA GLY A 12 -20.95 -13.28 40.34
C GLY A 12 -21.09 -11.90 39.71
N HIS A 13 -21.95 -11.05 40.29
CA HIS A 13 -22.03 -9.66 39.86
C HIS A 13 -20.65 -9.05 40.05
N ILE A 14 -19.99 -8.69 38.94
CA ILE A 14 -18.70 -8.00 39.00
C ILE A 14 -19.00 -6.60 39.57
N ALA A 15 -18.91 -6.47 40.89
CA ALA A 15 -19.16 -5.23 41.60
C ALA A 15 -17.92 -4.34 41.47
N ILE A 16 -17.91 -3.48 40.46
CA ILE A 16 -16.88 -2.45 40.32
C ILE A 16 -17.16 -1.38 41.37
N ASN A 17 -16.23 -1.16 42.30
CA ASN A 17 -16.34 -0.12 43.32
C ASN A 17 -16.59 1.25 42.64
N PRO A 18 -17.72 1.93 42.91
CA PRO A 18 -18.10 3.17 42.23
C PRO A 18 -17.09 4.30 42.45
N ALA A 19 -16.40 4.33 43.60
CA ALA A 19 -15.36 5.32 43.89
C ALA A 19 -14.09 5.10 43.04
N LYS A 20 -13.82 3.87 42.59
CA LYS A 20 -12.66 3.52 41.75
C LYS A 20 -13.00 3.25 40.28
N ARG A 21 -14.29 3.35 39.91
CA ARG A 21 -14.79 3.08 38.55
C ARG A 21 -14.08 3.91 37.49
N LYS A 22 -13.79 5.18 37.76
CA LYS A 22 -13.06 6.05 36.84
C LYS A 22 -11.65 5.52 36.56
N GLY A 23 -10.91 5.15 37.60
CA GLY A 23 -9.56 4.59 37.47
C GLY A 23 -9.58 3.25 36.72
N PHE A 24 -10.53 2.36 37.04
CA PHE A 24 -10.68 1.08 36.35
C PHE A 24 -10.99 1.24 34.85
N VAL A 25 -11.89 2.16 34.49
CA VAL A 25 -12.20 2.47 33.08
C VAL A 25 -10.98 3.03 32.37
N ILE A 26 -10.24 3.96 33.00
CA ILE A 26 -9.00 4.51 32.43
C ILE A 26 -7.99 3.39 32.16
N SER A 27 -7.76 2.49 33.12
CA SER A 27 -6.82 1.38 32.95
C SER A 27 -7.20 0.45 31.81
N ILE A 28 -8.48 0.09 31.68
CA ILE A 28 -8.97 -0.73 30.55
C ILE A 28 -8.79 0.00 29.23
N THR A 29 -9.08 1.30 29.17
CA THR A 29 -8.90 2.10 27.95
C THR A 29 -7.43 2.16 27.53
N VAL A 30 -6.52 2.39 28.48
CA VAL A 30 -5.07 2.41 28.21
C VAL A 30 -4.57 1.04 27.73
N LEU A 31 -4.98 -0.05 28.40
CA LEU A 31 -4.66 -1.41 27.97
C LEU A 31 -5.21 -1.73 26.58
N GLY A 32 -6.45 -1.32 26.29
CA GLY A 32 -7.06 -1.48 24.98
C GLY A 32 -6.33 -0.71 23.89
N ALA A 33 -5.94 0.54 24.15
CA ALA A 33 -5.12 1.32 23.23
C ALA A 33 -3.74 0.67 22.99
N PHE A 34 -3.09 0.17 24.04
CA PHE A 34 -1.82 -0.54 23.91
C PHE A 34 -1.95 -1.84 23.10
N ALA A 35 -3.02 -2.62 23.32
CA ALA A 35 -3.28 -3.82 22.53
C ALA A 35 -3.53 -3.49 21.06
N LEU A 36 -4.27 -2.42 20.76
CA LEU A 36 -4.49 -1.96 19.38
C LEU A 36 -3.19 -1.50 18.70
N LEU A 37 -2.29 -0.83 19.42
CA LEU A 37 -0.97 -0.47 18.92
C LEU A 37 -0.11 -1.71 18.66
N ALA A 38 -0.11 -2.68 19.58
CA ALA A 38 0.65 -3.92 19.46
C ALA A 38 0.17 -4.79 18.29
N LEU A 39 -1.14 -4.88 18.05
CA LEU A 39 -1.71 -5.64 16.95
C LEU A 39 -1.57 -4.96 15.59
N ASN A 40 -1.38 -3.63 15.56
CA ASN A 40 -1.25 -2.85 14.33
C ASN A 40 0.17 -2.32 14.09
N GLN A 41 1.19 -2.89 14.74
CA GLN A 41 2.57 -2.41 14.67
C GLN A 41 3.05 -2.22 13.23
N GLU A 42 2.85 -3.21 12.35
CA GLU A 42 3.29 -3.11 10.95
C GLU A 42 2.63 -1.95 10.21
N LYS A 43 1.32 -1.75 10.38
CA LYS A 43 0.59 -0.66 9.69
C LYS A 43 1.05 0.71 10.16
N ILE A 44 1.28 0.86 11.47
CA ILE A 44 1.71 2.11 12.07
C ILE A 44 3.13 2.44 11.64
N VAL A 45 4.06 1.48 11.75
CA VAL A 45 5.44 1.65 11.32
C VAL A 45 5.50 1.96 9.82
N ASN A 46 4.78 1.20 8.99
CA ASN A 46 4.75 1.45 7.55
C ASN A 46 4.20 2.84 7.23
N HIS A 47 3.17 3.32 7.94
CA HIS A 47 2.66 4.68 7.74
C HIS A 47 3.74 5.75 7.98
N PHE A 48 4.51 5.64 9.07
CA PHE A 48 5.55 6.61 9.40
C PHE A 48 6.80 6.48 8.53
N VAL A 49 7.25 5.26 8.24
CA VAL A 49 8.42 5.00 7.38
C VAL A 49 8.15 5.51 5.97
N THR A 50 6.98 5.19 5.40
CA THR A 50 6.63 5.60 4.03
C THR A 50 6.52 7.11 3.90
N GLY A 51 6.00 7.81 4.93
CA GLY A 51 5.93 9.27 4.94
C GLY A 51 7.31 9.93 5.02
N TYR A 52 8.18 9.44 5.90
CA TYR A 52 9.53 9.99 6.08
C TYR A 52 10.43 9.76 4.85
N GLU A 53 10.37 8.57 4.26
CA GLU A 53 11.13 8.26 3.05
C GLU A 53 10.65 9.10 1.86
N HIS A 54 9.34 9.36 1.75
CA HIS A 54 8.77 10.20 0.71
C HIS A 54 9.30 11.63 0.79
N ASP A 55 9.26 12.28 1.95
CA ASP A 55 9.70 13.67 2.14
C ASP A 55 11.20 13.86 1.81
N LEU A 56 12.03 12.87 2.12
CA LEU A 56 13.46 12.92 1.84
C LEU A 56 13.80 12.62 0.38
N LEU A 57 13.10 11.65 -0.23
CA LEU A 57 13.39 11.21 -1.59
C LEU A 57 12.77 12.13 -2.63
N MET A 58 11.63 12.75 -2.34
CA MET A 58 10.85 13.52 -3.31
C MET A 58 11.67 14.60 -4.04
N PRO A 59 12.43 15.48 -3.35
CA PRO A 59 13.18 16.52 -4.06
C PRO A 59 14.23 15.95 -5.02
N LYS A 60 14.90 14.87 -4.60
CA LYS A 60 15.94 14.21 -5.38
C LYS A 60 15.35 13.45 -6.57
N MET A 61 14.27 12.72 -6.35
CA MET A 61 13.59 11.97 -7.41
C MET A 61 12.94 12.91 -8.42
N SER A 62 12.40 14.04 -7.98
CA SER A 62 11.89 15.09 -8.87
C SER A 62 13.00 15.66 -9.76
N ALA A 63 14.17 16.01 -9.19
CA ALA A 63 15.31 16.48 -9.97
C ALA A 63 15.80 15.43 -11.00
N LEU A 64 15.95 14.17 -10.58
CA LEU A 64 16.36 13.08 -11.48
C LEU A 64 15.30 12.78 -12.56
N ALA A 65 14.02 12.94 -12.24
CA ALA A 65 12.94 12.79 -13.21
C ALA A 65 12.94 13.93 -14.23
N ALA A 66 13.28 15.15 -13.81
CA ALA A 66 13.48 16.28 -14.71
C ALA A 66 14.67 16.06 -15.67
N GLU A 67 15.70 15.32 -15.23
CA GLU A 67 16.79 14.83 -16.09
C GLU A 67 16.38 13.66 -17.00
N GLY A 68 15.18 13.11 -16.84
CA GLY A 68 14.67 11.99 -17.63
C GLY A 68 15.21 10.62 -17.20
N LYS A 69 15.69 10.47 -15.96
CA LYS A 69 16.13 9.17 -15.42
C LYS A 69 14.94 8.22 -15.29
N PRO A 70 14.93 7.05 -15.97
CA PRO A 70 13.75 6.19 -16.02
C PRO A 70 13.25 5.70 -14.65
N GLU A 71 14.16 5.38 -13.73
CA GLU A 71 13.86 4.97 -12.37
C GLU A 71 13.15 6.09 -11.60
N ALA A 72 13.64 7.31 -11.76
CA ALA A 72 13.07 8.48 -11.10
C ALA A 72 11.69 8.82 -11.66
N VAL A 73 11.52 8.76 -12.99
CA VAL A 73 10.23 8.96 -13.64
C VAL A 73 9.21 7.91 -13.17
N ALA A 74 9.60 6.63 -13.11
CA ALA A 74 8.71 5.56 -12.64
C ALA A 74 8.31 5.76 -11.17
N TRP A 75 9.26 6.14 -10.32
CA TRP A 75 9.01 6.42 -8.91
C TRP A 75 8.09 7.63 -8.74
N MET A 76 8.35 8.75 -9.43
CA MET A 76 7.51 9.94 -9.39
C MET A 76 6.08 9.63 -9.86
N MET A 77 5.94 8.87 -10.94
CA MET A 77 4.64 8.41 -11.44
C MET A 77 3.85 7.58 -10.42
N LEU A 78 4.49 6.94 -9.44
CA LEU A 78 3.82 6.15 -8.41
C LEU A 78 3.56 6.95 -7.12
N ASN A 79 4.46 7.85 -6.76
CA ASN A 79 4.51 8.48 -5.45
C ASN A 79 4.08 9.96 -5.45
N ASP A 80 3.99 10.60 -6.61
CA ASP A 80 3.61 12.00 -6.75
C ASP A 80 2.39 12.15 -7.69
N PRO A 81 1.19 12.37 -7.14
CA PRO A 81 -0.01 12.64 -7.92
C PRO A 81 0.09 13.89 -8.80
N ASP A 82 0.79 14.93 -8.33
CA ASP A 82 0.91 16.20 -9.04
C ASP A 82 1.83 16.04 -10.25
N PHE A 83 2.93 15.31 -10.09
CA PHE A 83 3.79 14.92 -11.21
C PHE A 83 3.02 14.12 -12.26
N ARG A 84 2.19 13.16 -11.84
CA ARG A 84 1.36 12.35 -12.74
C ARG A 84 0.31 13.21 -13.46
N ALA A 85 -0.29 14.17 -12.76
CA ALA A 85 -1.32 15.04 -13.32
C ALA A 85 -0.76 16.13 -14.25
N ALA A 86 0.49 16.57 -14.04
CA ALA A 86 1.12 17.61 -14.83
C ALA A 86 1.38 17.19 -16.30
N ASP A 87 1.62 15.91 -16.56
CA ASP A 87 1.87 15.37 -17.90
C ASP A 87 0.75 14.42 -18.33
N THR A 88 -0.34 14.99 -18.86
CA THR A 88 -1.51 14.24 -19.32
C THR A 88 -1.21 13.30 -20.49
N GLN A 89 -0.10 13.52 -21.21
CA GLN A 89 0.36 12.66 -22.30
C GLN A 89 1.34 11.57 -21.83
N TYR A 90 1.73 11.57 -20.56
CA TYR A 90 2.70 10.64 -19.98
C TYR A 90 4.02 10.60 -20.79
N THR A 91 4.45 11.74 -21.31
CA THR A 91 5.62 11.91 -22.18
C THR A 91 6.89 11.37 -21.54
N ALA A 92 7.18 11.73 -20.29
CA ALA A 92 8.39 11.26 -19.59
C ALA A 92 8.35 9.75 -19.35
N LEU A 93 7.18 9.22 -18.97
CA LEU A 93 6.97 7.80 -18.74
C LEU A 93 7.08 6.99 -20.04
N ARG A 94 6.50 7.50 -21.14
CA ARG A 94 6.62 6.93 -22.48
C ARG A 94 8.08 6.83 -22.90
N LYS A 95 8.84 7.92 -22.81
CA LYS A 95 10.28 7.92 -23.14
C LYS A 95 11.06 6.89 -22.33
N SER A 96 10.76 6.79 -21.03
CA SER A 96 11.38 5.81 -20.14
C SER A 96 11.05 4.37 -20.52
N ALA A 97 9.79 4.11 -20.92
CA ALA A 97 9.35 2.81 -21.42
C ALA A 97 9.99 2.45 -22.77
N GLU A 98 10.03 3.41 -23.70
CA GLU A 98 10.69 3.27 -25.01
C GLU A 98 12.19 2.96 -24.84
N ALA A 99 12.83 3.57 -23.85
CA ALA A 99 14.25 3.40 -23.52
C ALA A 99 14.61 2.05 -22.89
N GLY A 100 13.66 1.18 -22.57
CA GLY A 100 13.98 -0.14 -22.02
C GLY A 100 13.69 -0.33 -20.53
N HIS A 101 13.24 0.70 -19.80
CA HIS A 101 13.09 0.56 -18.35
C HIS A 101 11.87 -0.31 -17.99
N PRO A 102 12.03 -1.51 -17.36
CA PRO A 102 10.95 -2.50 -17.27
C PRO A 102 9.74 -2.03 -16.45
N GLN A 103 9.99 -1.30 -15.35
CA GLN A 103 8.90 -0.73 -14.55
C GLN A 103 8.15 0.35 -15.33
N SER A 104 8.86 1.21 -16.08
CA SER A 104 8.20 2.22 -16.92
C SER A 104 7.40 1.60 -18.05
N MET A 105 7.89 0.53 -18.68
CA MET A 105 7.11 -0.23 -19.66
C MET A 105 5.82 -0.78 -19.06
N TYR A 106 5.90 -1.40 -17.88
CA TYR A 106 4.71 -1.90 -17.21
C TYR A 106 3.73 -0.76 -16.89
N LEU A 107 4.19 0.34 -16.29
CA LEU A 107 3.33 1.49 -15.98
C LEU A 107 2.72 2.10 -17.25
N TYR A 108 3.51 2.26 -18.31
CA TYR A 108 3.01 2.80 -19.58
C TYR A 108 2.02 1.86 -20.27
N SER A 109 2.19 0.54 -20.12
CA SER A 109 1.19 -0.44 -20.60
C SER A 109 -0.19 -0.23 -19.95
N LYS A 110 -0.22 0.15 -18.66
CA LYS A 110 -1.48 0.46 -17.96
C LYS A 110 -2.09 1.75 -18.47
N VAL A 111 -1.27 2.76 -18.77
CA VAL A 111 -1.71 4.02 -19.40
C VAL A 111 -2.34 3.75 -20.78
N LEU A 112 -1.68 2.97 -21.64
CA LEU A 112 -2.19 2.61 -22.96
C LEU A 112 -3.51 1.83 -22.87
N LYS A 113 -3.62 0.90 -21.92
CA LYS A 113 -4.86 0.18 -21.65
C LYS A 113 -6.00 1.13 -21.24
N PHE A 114 -5.71 2.13 -20.42
CA PHE A 114 -6.68 3.17 -20.06
C PHE A 114 -7.10 3.99 -21.28
N GLN A 115 -6.16 4.30 -22.17
CA GLN A 115 -6.39 4.97 -23.46
C GLN A 115 -7.02 4.08 -24.54
N LYS A 116 -7.37 2.82 -24.21
CA LYS A 116 -7.97 1.82 -25.13
C LYS A 116 -7.03 1.35 -26.25
N ASP A 117 -5.73 1.59 -26.14
CA ASP A 117 -4.73 0.98 -27.00
C ASP A 117 -4.28 -0.38 -26.44
N GLU A 118 -5.07 -1.41 -26.69
CA GLU A 118 -4.80 -2.78 -26.22
C GLU A 118 -3.57 -3.39 -26.91
N VAL A 119 -3.28 -3.01 -28.15
CA VAL A 119 -2.15 -3.53 -28.92
C VAL A 119 -0.84 -2.98 -28.36
N GLY A 120 -0.75 -1.66 -28.18
CA GLY A 120 0.40 -1.01 -27.56
C GLY A 120 0.58 -1.45 -26.11
N ALA A 121 -0.51 -1.54 -25.34
CA ALA A 121 -0.46 -2.06 -23.97
C ALA A 121 0.10 -3.48 -23.91
N GLY A 122 -0.37 -4.37 -24.80
CA GLY A 122 0.13 -5.75 -24.90
C GLY A 122 1.62 -5.80 -25.23
N ALA A 123 2.08 -4.98 -26.18
CA ALA A 123 3.47 -4.95 -26.60
C ALA A 123 4.42 -4.51 -25.46
N PHE A 124 4.09 -3.44 -24.73
CA PHE A 124 4.92 -3.00 -23.60
C PHE A 124 4.86 -3.94 -22.40
N LEU A 125 3.68 -4.54 -22.14
CA LEU A 125 3.54 -5.53 -21.07
C LEU A 125 4.40 -6.78 -21.34
N ALA A 126 4.39 -7.28 -22.58
CA ALA A 126 5.21 -8.41 -22.99
C ALA A 126 6.71 -8.12 -22.86
N ARG A 127 7.15 -6.92 -23.28
CA ARG A 127 8.55 -6.49 -23.13
C ARG A 127 8.97 -6.38 -21.66
N ALA A 128 8.15 -5.75 -20.81
CA ALA A 128 8.42 -5.67 -19.38
C ALA A 128 8.57 -7.05 -18.72
N ALA A 129 7.73 -8.02 -19.11
CA ALA A 129 7.81 -9.38 -18.62
C ALA A 129 9.06 -10.12 -19.14
N ALA A 130 9.42 -9.91 -20.41
CA ALA A 130 10.65 -10.47 -21.00
C ALA A 130 11.91 -9.97 -20.28
N ASP A 131 11.90 -8.70 -19.83
CA ASP A 131 12.98 -8.11 -19.02
C ASP A 131 12.89 -8.50 -17.53
N GLY A 132 11.98 -9.39 -17.16
CA GLY A 132 11.90 -9.96 -15.81
C GLY A 132 11.08 -9.16 -14.81
N TYR A 133 10.29 -8.17 -15.24
CA TYR A 133 9.50 -7.35 -14.30
C TYR A 133 8.36 -8.18 -13.67
N PRO A 134 8.37 -8.43 -12.34
CA PRO A 134 7.50 -9.44 -11.73
C PRO A 134 6.01 -9.19 -11.92
N SER A 135 5.55 -7.94 -11.78
CA SER A 135 4.12 -7.62 -11.96
C SER A 135 3.66 -7.81 -13.41
N ALA A 136 4.54 -7.61 -14.39
CA ALA A 136 4.22 -7.86 -15.79
C ALA A 136 4.09 -9.37 -16.08
N ILE A 137 5.01 -10.18 -15.54
CA ILE A 137 4.94 -11.64 -15.64
C ILE A 137 3.63 -12.15 -15.04
N LEU A 138 3.27 -11.66 -13.85
CA LEU A 138 2.02 -12.04 -13.19
C LEU A 138 0.79 -11.65 -14.02
N ASP A 139 0.75 -10.41 -14.53
CA ASP A 139 -0.34 -9.91 -15.37
C ASP A 139 -0.50 -10.72 -16.67
N LEU A 140 0.59 -11.21 -17.26
CA LEU A 140 0.53 -12.08 -18.44
C LEU A 140 0.07 -13.50 -18.09
N ALA A 141 0.60 -14.08 -17.01
CA ALA A 141 0.20 -15.42 -16.55
C ALA A 141 -1.30 -15.49 -16.21
N ALA A 142 -1.88 -14.39 -15.75
CA ALA A 142 -3.31 -14.28 -15.49
C ALA A 142 -4.17 -14.24 -16.76
N ARG A 143 -3.61 -13.86 -17.92
CA ARG A 143 -4.33 -13.77 -19.21
C ARG A 143 -4.33 -15.08 -20.00
N THR A 144 -3.42 -15.99 -19.68
CA THR A 144 -3.28 -17.29 -20.35
C THR A 144 -4.10 -18.41 -19.68
N LYS A 145 -4.90 -18.09 -18.66
CA LYS A 145 -5.86 -19.00 -18.03
C LYS A 145 -7.24 -18.83 -18.66
#